data_AF-A0A952N040-F1
#
_entry.id   AF-A0A952N040-F1
#
_cell.length_a   1.000
_cell.length_b   1.000
_cell.length_c   1.000
_cell.angle_alpha   90.00
_cell.angle_beta   90.00
_cell.angle_gamma   90.00
#
_symmetry.space_group_name_H-M   'P 1'
#
loop_
_entity.id
_entity.type
_entity.pdbx_description
1 polymer ?
#
loop_
_entity_poly.entity_id
_entity_poly.type
_entity_poly.pdbx_seq_one_letter_code
_entity_poly.pdbx_strand_id
1 'polypeptide(L)'
;MKELKYLNKYLVKYKRLILLGTLFVVISNVFQIVPAVLVRHSLDLVSENIRVYRSFDGLAIQDNFFGVFAFGILMYAGLILLMALLRGFFLYLVRQTLIVMSRYVEFDLKNEIFAHYQALPLSFYGQEPD
;
A
#
# COMPACT_ATOMS: atom_id res chain seq x y z
N MET A 1 -9.02 -30.60 5.25
CA MET A 1 -9.10 -29.28 4.58
C MET A 1 -10.41 -29.10 3.76
N LYS A 2 -11.59 -29.52 4.26
CA LYS A 2 -12.89 -29.29 3.60
C LYS A 2 -13.62 -28.07 4.18
N GLU A 3 -13.43 -27.77 5.46
CA GLU A 3 -14.07 -26.65 6.16
C GLU A 3 -13.71 -25.27 5.59
N LEU A 4 -12.46 -25.08 5.13
CA LEU A 4 -12.00 -23.82 4.51
C LEU A 4 -12.65 -23.56 3.14
N LYS A 5 -13.16 -24.59 2.46
CA LYS A 5 -13.84 -24.44 1.16
C LYS A 5 -15.17 -23.68 1.29
N TYR A 6 -15.80 -23.70 2.47
CA TYR A 6 -17.02 -22.96 2.74
C TYR A 6 -16.81 -21.44 2.63
N LEU A 7 -15.64 -20.96 3.06
CA LEU A 7 -15.27 -19.55 2.99
C LEU A 7 -15.15 -19.03 1.55
N ASN A 8 -14.94 -19.92 0.58
CA ASN A 8 -14.80 -19.56 -0.83
C ASN A 8 -16.08 -18.92 -1.41
N LYS A 9 -17.26 -19.26 -0.86
CA LYS A 9 -18.54 -18.61 -1.21
C LYS A 9 -18.49 -17.10 -0.96
N TYR A 10 -17.90 -16.69 0.16
CA TYR A 10 -17.75 -15.29 0.55
C TYR A 10 -16.65 -14.58 -0.24
N LEU A 11 -15.54 -15.26 -0.53
CA LEU A 11 -14.49 -14.72 -1.40
C LEU A 11 -15.03 -14.43 -2.82
N VAL A 12 -15.90 -15.28 -3.35
CA VAL A 12 -16.54 -15.07 -4.66
C VAL A 12 -17.56 -13.92 -4.61
N LYS A 13 -18.34 -13.78 -3.53
CA LYS A 13 -19.30 -12.68 -3.33
C LYS A 13 -18.61 -11.31 -3.39
N TYR A 14 -17.43 -11.19 -2.78
CA TYR A 14 -16.66 -9.94 -2.71
C TYR A 14 -15.45 -9.88 -3.67
N LYS A 15 -15.40 -10.72 -4.71
CA LYS A 15 -14.25 -10.87 -5.61
C LYS A 15 -13.74 -9.55 -6.21
N ARG A 16 -14.63 -8.60 -6.51
CA ARG A 16 -14.28 -7.29 -7.07
C ARG A 16 -13.49 -6.44 -6.07
N LEU A 17 -13.89 -6.46 -4.79
CA LEU A 17 -13.17 -5.74 -3.73
C LEU A 17 -11.83 -6.38 -3.41
N ILE A 18 -11.73 -7.71 -3.43
CA ILE A 18 -10.45 -8.42 -3.27
C ILE A 18 -9.52 -8.04 -4.40
N LEU A 19 -9.98 -8.12 -5.65
CA LEU A 19 -9.15 -7.86 -6.82
C LEU A 19 -8.65 -6.41 -6.85
N LEU A 20 -9.52 -5.44 -6.52
CA LEU A 20 -9.13 -4.04 -6.37
C LEU A 20 -8.17 -3.83 -5.19
N GLY A 21 -8.43 -4.47 -4.04
CA GLY A 21 -7.55 -4.39 -2.88
C GLY A 21 -6.16 -4.97 -3.14
N THR A 22 -6.08 -6.13 -3.80
CA THR A 22 -4.82 -6.73 -4.23
C THR A 22 -4.09 -5.84 -5.22
N LEU A 23 -4.80 -5.25 -6.19
CA LEU A 23 -4.22 -4.28 -7.12
C LEU A 23 -3.61 -3.09 -6.38
N PHE A 24 -4.33 -2.51 -5.41
CA PHE A 24 -3.81 -1.41 -4.58
C PHE A 24 -2.61 -1.83 -3.72
N VAL A 25 -2.56 -3.07 -3.23
CA VAL A 25 -1.39 -3.59 -2.49
C VAL A 25 -0.17 -3.67 -3.40
N VAL A 26 -0.32 -4.16 -4.64
CA VAL A 26 0.78 -4.23 -5.62
C VAL A 26 1.28 -2.83 -5.95
N ILE A 27 0.38 -1.90 -6.24
CA ILE A 27 0.71 -0.51 -6.53
C ILE A 27 1.42 0.15 -5.34
N SER A 28 0.92 -0.04 -4.11
CA SER A 28 1.52 0.49 -2.88
C SER A 28 2.94 -0.06 -2.66
N ASN A 29 3.18 -1.32 -2.99
CA ASN A 29 4.52 -1.93 -2.93
C ASN A 29 5.51 -1.27 -3.90
N VAL A 30 5.06 -0.93 -5.12
CA VAL A 30 5.90 -0.18 -6.07
C VAL A 30 6.29 1.18 -5.49
N PHE A 31 5.31 1.94 -4.98
CA PHE A 31 5.57 3.24 -4.34
C PHE A 31 6.40 3.15 -3.05
N GLN A 32 6.50 1.97 -2.44
CA GLN A 32 7.39 1.74 -1.30
C GLN A 32 8.87 1.64 -1.72
N ILE A 33 9.16 1.13 -2.91
CA ILE A 33 10.53 0.90 -3.40
C ILE A 33 11.08 2.13 -4.15
N VAL A 34 10.25 2.82 -4.92
CA VAL A 34 10.64 3.95 -5.79
C VAL A 34 11.40 5.08 -5.07
N PRO A 35 11.02 5.54 -3.86
CA PRO A 35 11.75 6.59 -3.15
C PRO A 35 13.22 6.26 -2.89
N ALA A 36 13.55 5.00 -2.59
CA ALA A 36 14.93 4.59 -2.33
C ALA A 36 15.80 4.71 -3.59
N VAL A 37 15.23 4.37 -4.76
CA VAL A 37 15.91 4.50 -6.05
C VAL A 37 16.12 5.97 -6.42
N LEU A 38 15.12 6.83 -6.17
CA LEU A 38 15.21 8.28 -6.39
C LEU A 38 16.29 8.94 -5.52
N VAL A 39 16.38 8.56 -4.24
CA VAL A 39 17.44 9.04 -3.33
C VAL A 39 18.81 8.68 -3.89
N ARG A 40 19.01 7.44 -4.35
CA ARG A 40 20.28 7.02 -4.95
C ARG A 40 20.64 7.87 -6.16
N HIS A 41 19.73 8.05 -7.12
CA HIS A 41 20.00 8.87 -8.29
C HIS A 41 20.30 10.33 -7.93
N SER A 42 19.61 10.91 -6.94
CA SER A 42 19.92 12.27 -6.48
C SER A 42 21.33 12.39 -5.88
N LEU A 43 21.80 11.37 -5.16
CA LEU A 43 23.15 11.33 -4.58
C LEU A 43 24.23 11.13 -5.66
N ASP A 44 23.96 10.27 -6.64
CA ASP A 44 24.85 10.04 -7.78
C ASP A 44 25.04 11.34 -8.59
N LEU A 45 23.94 12.05 -8.89
CA LEU A 45 23.98 13.35 -9.56
C LEU A 45 24.77 14.39 -8.77
N VAL A 46 24.64 14.44 -7.44
CA VAL A 46 25.43 15.33 -6.58
C VAL A 46 26.92 14.97 -6.65
N SER A 47 27.26 13.68 -6.58
CA SER A 47 28.64 13.20 -6.60
C SER A 47 29.35 13.44 -7.94
N GLU A 48 28.62 13.27 -9.05
CA GLU A 48 29.14 13.49 -10.40
C GLU A 48 29.32 14.99 -10.70
N ASN A 49 28.36 15.82 -10.30
CA ASN A 49 28.46 17.27 -10.49
C ASN A 49 29.58 17.91 -9.65
N ILE A 50 29.86 17.43 -8.43
CA ILE A 50 30.99 17.95 -7.62
C ILE A 50 32.35 17.68 -8.29
N ARG A 51 32.49 16.59 -9.06
CA ARG A 51 33.71 16.30 -9.83
C ARG A 51 33.85 17.25 -11.01
N VAL A 52 32.77 17.49 -11.74
CA VAL A 52 32.74 18.44 -12.87
C VAL A 52 32.96 19.88 -12.38
N TYR A 53 32.35 20.27 -11.27
CA TYR A 53 32.48 21.60 -10.67
C TYR A 53 33.92 21.91 -10.24
N ARG A 54 34.64 20.92 -9.70
CA ARG A 54 36.08 21.05 -9.40
C ARG A 54 36.97 21.16 -10.64
N SER A 55 36.50 20.75 -11.82
CA SER A 55 37.23 20.90 -13.08
C SER A 55 37.09 22.30 -13.71
N PHE A 56 36.17 23.15 -13.21
CA PHE A 56 35.90 24.51 -13.72
C PHE A 56 36.25 25.62 -12.71
N ASP A 57 37.12 25.33 -11.74
CA ASP A 57 37.47 26.24 -10.65
C ASP A 57 38.02 27.59 -11.19
N GLY A 58 37.29 28.69 -10.94
CA GLY A 58 37.70 30.06 -11.31
C GLY A 58 36.93 30.79 -12.41
N LEU A 59 35.84 30.25 -12.98
CA LEU A 59 34.99 30.97 -13.96
C LEU A 59 33.65 31.46 -13.38
N ALA A 60 33.20 32.65 -13.78
CA ALA A 60 31.90 33.25 -13.41
C ALA A 60 30.64 32.45 -13.83
N ILE A 61 30.83 31.30 -14.50
CA ILE A 61 29.77 30.35 -14.86
C ILE A 61 29.33 29.51 -13.63
N GLN A 62 30.13 29.54 -12.57
CA GLN A 62 29.94 28.79 -11.32
C GLN A 62 28.60 29.08 -10.60
N ASP A 63 28.17 30.35 -10.56
CA ASP A 63 26.92 30.75 -9.89
C ASP A 63 25.67 30.27 -10.61
N ASN A 64 25.68 30.31 -11.94
CA ASN A 64 24.57 29.78 -12.77
C ASN A 64 24.47 28.25 -12.64
N PHE A 65 25.62 27.57 -12.54
CA PHE A 65 25.67 26.13 -12.36
C PHE A 65 25.12 25.69 -10.99
N PHE A 66 25.43 26.44 -9.92
CA PHE A 66 24.90 26.17 -8.58
C PHE A 66 23.37 26.35 -8.52
N GLY A 67 22.82 27.38 -9.17
CA GLY A 67 21.37 27.61 -9.21
C GLY A 67 20.58 26.48 -9.89
N VAL A 68 21.05 26.01 -11.06
CA VAL A 68 20.44 24.88 -11.78
C VAL A 68 20.56 23.59 -10.97
N PHE A 69 21.72 23.36 -10.34
CA PHE A 69 21.95 22.21 -9.49
C PHE A 69 21.06 22.18 -8.24
N ALA A 70 20.95 23.31 -7.54
CA ALA A 70 20.08 23.46 -6.37
C ALA A 70 18.60 23.22 -6.73
N PHE A 71 18.15 23.75 -7.88
CA PHE A 71 16.81 23.48 -8.39
C PHE A 71 16.59 21.99 -8.71
N GLY A 72 17.58 21.32 -9.30
CA GLY A 72 17.54 19.88 -9.56
C GLY A 72 17.36 19.06 -8.27
N ILE A 73 18.15 19.33 -7.23
CA ILE A 73 18.01 18.66 -5.93
C ILE A 73 16.64 18.93 -5.31
N LEU A 74 16.17 20.18 -5.34
CA LEU A 74 14.88 20.57 -4.78
C LEU A 74 13.73 19.84 -5.49
N MET A 75 13.81 19.70 -6.82
CA MET A 75 12.85 18.91 -7.61
C MET A 75 12.86 17.43 -7.20
N TYR A 76 14.04 16.80 -7.04
CA TYR A 76 14.15 15.41 -6.55
C TYR A 76 13.59 15.25 -5.14
N ALA A 77 13.88 16.18 -4.23
CA ALA A 77 13.35 16.18 -2.87
C ALA A 77 11.81 16.29 -2.88
N GLY A 78 11.26 17.17 -3.71
CA GLY A 78 9.81 17.29 -3.92
C GLY A 78 9.20 16.01 -4.48
N LEU A 79 9.86 15.36 -5.44
CA LEU A 79 9.39 14.09 -6.01
C LEU A 79 9.40 12.96 -4.98
N ILE A 80 10.44 12.85 -4.15
CA ILE A 80 10.52 11.86 -3.06
C ILE A 80 9.37 12.07 -2.06
N LEU A 81 9.10 13.33 -1.69
CA LEU A 81 8.01 13.68 -0.78
C LEU A 81 6.64 13.34 -1.38
N LEU A 82 6.42 13.65 -2.66
CA LEU A 82 5.22 13.28 -3.39
C LEU A 82 5.01 11.75 -3.39
N MET A 83 6.07 10.99 -3.66
CA MET A 83 6.01 9.52 -3.65
C MET A 83 5.68 8.96 -2.26
N ALA A 84 6.23 9.55 -1.19
CA ALA A 84 5.91 9.17 0.18
C ALA A 84 4.43 9.44 0.52
N LEU A 85 3.89 10.58 0.10
CA LEU A 85 2.46 10.90 0.26
C LEU A 85 1.56 9.94 -0.51
N LEU A 86 1.89 9.67 -1.78
CA LEU A 86 1.15 8.70 -2.60
C LEU A 86 1.15 7.31 -1.95
N ARG A 87 2.31 6.84 -1.45
CA ARG A 87 2.38 5.58 -0.71
C ARG A 87 1.42 5.56 0.48
N GLY A 88 1.41 6.62 1.30
CA GLY A 88 0.49 6.74 2.43
C GLY A 88 -0.98 6.69 2.00
N PHE A 89 -1.31 7.38 0.91
CA PHE A 89 -2.65 7.38 0.32
C PHE A 89 -3.08 5.99 -0.17
N PHE A 90 -2.22 5.27 -0.92
CA PHE A 90 -2.53 3.91 -1.35
C PHE A 90 -2.65 2.93 -0.18
N LEU A 91 -1.83 3.08 0.86
CA LEU A 91 -1.94 2.26 2.07
C LEU A 91 -3.28 2.49 2.79
N TYR A 92 -3.77 3.73 2.82
CA TYR A 92 -5.10 4.05 3.33
C TYR A 92 -6.20 3.38 2.50
N LEU A 93 -6.11 3.42 1.16
CA LEU A 93 -7.08 2.76 0.28
C LEU A 93 -7.12 1.24 0.52
N VAL A 94 -5.97 0.59 0.67
CA VAL A 94 -5.89 -0.84 1.01
C VAL A 94 -6.66 -1.15 2.29
N ARG A 95 -6.52 -0.29 3.31
CA ARG A 95 -7.27 -0.44 4.57
C ARG A 95 -8.77 -0.31 4.34
N GLN A 96 -9.19 0.68 3.55
CA GLN A 96 -10.61 0.92 3.29
C GLN A 96 -11.25 -0.19 2.44
N THR A 97 -10.49 -0.83 1.55
CA THR A 97 -11.02 -1.93 0.73
C THR A 97 -10.95 -3.26 1.46
N LEU A 98 -9.77 -3.70 1.90
CA LEU A 98 -9.58 -5.08 2.39
C LEU A 98 -10.09 -5.27 3.83
N ILE A 99 -9.80 -4.34 4.75
CA ILE A 99 -10.20 -4.51 6.15
C ILE A 99 -11.72 -4.38 6.28
N VAL A 100 -12.32 -3.39 5.63
CA VAL A 100 -13.78 -3.20 5.68
C VAL A 100 -14.50 -4.38 5.01
N MET A 101 -14.00 -4.85 3.86
CA MET A 101 -14.54 -6.06 3.23
C MET A 101 -14.48 -7.26 4.18
N SER A 102 -13.36 -7.48 4.85
CA SER A 102 -13.22 -8.58 5.81
C SER A 102 -14.28 -8.50 6.92
N ARG A 103 -14.64 -7.30 7.39
CA ARG A 103 -15.71 -7.11 8.37
C ARG A 103 -17.09 -7.47 7.81
N TYR A 104 -17.37 -7.16 6.55
CA TYR A 104 -18.62 -7.58 5.91
C TYR A 104 -18.71 -9.11 5.77
N VAL A 105 -17.61 -9.77 5.45
CA VAL A 105 -17.55 -11.24 5.42
C VAL A 105 -17.78 -11.83 6.80
N GLU A 106 -17.15 -11.26 7.84
CA GLU A 106 -17.35 -11.70 9.23
C GLU A 106 -18.81 -11.52 9.69
N PHE A 107 -19.42 -10.39 9.36
CA PHE A 107 -20.83 -10.11 9.65
C PHE A 107 -21.76 -11.11 8.98
N ASP A 108 -21.56 -11.37 7.68
CA ASP A 108 -22.36 -12.34 6.92
C ASP A 108 -22.23 -13.75 7.52
N LEU A 109 -21.01 -14.18 7.88
CA LEU A 109 -20.75 -15.49 8.47
C LEU A 109 -21.44 -15.64 9.84
N LYS A 110 -21.30 -14.64 10.72
CA LYS A 110 -21.96 -14.64 12.03
C LYS A 110 -23.48 -14.70 11.90
N ASN A 111 -24.04 -13.98 10.93
CA ASN A 111 -25.48 -13.96 10.70
C ASN A 111 -26.01 -15.31 10.23
N GLU A 112 -25.27 -16.02 9.38
CA GLU A 112 -25.64 -17.37 8.92
C GLU A 112 -25.60 -18.39 10.08
N ILE A 113 -24.56 -18.34 10.92
CA ILE A 113 -24.44 -19.17 12.12
C ILE A 113 -25.57 -18.85 13.11
N PHE A 114 -25.87 -17.58 13.33
CA PHE A 114 -26.93 -17.14 14.24
C PHE A 114 -28.31 -17.57 13.76
N ALA A 115 -28.60 -17.42 12.47
CA ALA A 115 -29.83 -17.92 11.86
C ALA A 115 -29.96 -19.44 11.99
N HIS A 116 -28.86 -20.17 11.85
CA HIS A 116 -28.84 -21.61 12.10
C HIS A 116 -29.21 -21.92 13.55
N TYR A 117 -28.56 -21.31 14.53
CA TYR A 117 -28.88 -21.50 15.95
C TYR A 117 -30.36 -21.21 16.28
N GLN A 118 -30.94 -20.16 15.70
CA GLN A 118 -32.35 -19.83 15.90
C GLN A 118 -33.32 -20.88 15.34
N ALA A 119 -32.93 -21.60 14.29
CA ALA A 119 -33.75 -22.64 13.68
C ALA A 119 -33.70 -23.99 14.43
N LEU A 120 -32.82 -24.15 15.42
CA LEU A 120 -32.70 -25.39 16.16
C LEU A 120 -33.85 -25.55 17.18
N PRO A 121 -34.46 -26.75 17.25
CA PRO A 121 -35.55 -27.03 18.18
C PRO A 121 -35.06 -27.00 19.64
N LEU A 122 -35.95 -26.63 20.58
CA LEU A 122 -35.65 -26.55 22.01
C LEU A 122 -35.03 -27.84 22.59
N SER A 123 -35.33 -29.00 22.00
CA SER A 123 -34.77 -30.31 22.39
C SER A 123 -33.26 -30.42 22.22
N PHE A 124 -32.65 -29.59 21.38
CA PHE A 124 -31.19 -29.53 21.20
C PHE A 124 -30.51 -28.78 22.35
N TYR A 125 -31.18 -27.80 22.95
CA TYR A 125 -30.64 -26.98 24.05
C TYR A 125 -30.74 -27.65 25.43
N GLY A 126 -31.50 -28.75 25.53
CA GLY A 126 -31.67 -29.53 26.75
C GLY A 126 -30.82 -30.80 26.83
N GLN A 127 -30.00 -31.09 25.82
CA GLN A 127 -29.04 -32.20 25.86
C GLN A 127 -27.73 -31.67 26.42
N GLU A 128 -27.41 -32.08 27.65
CA GLU A 128 -26.14 -31.79 28.30
C GLU A 128 -25.00 -32.38 27.45
N PRO A 129 -23.93 -31.61 27.16
CA PRO A 129 -22.81 -32.13 26.41
C PRO A 129 -21.97 -33.04 27.32
N ASP A 130 -22.07 -34.36 27.11
CA ASP A 130 -21.07 -35.33 27.58
C ASP A 130 -19.75 -35.22 26.79
#